data_AF-A0A7C3C804-F1
#
_entry.id   AF-A0A7C3C804-F1
#
_cell.length_a   1.000
_cell.length_b   1.000
_cell.length_c   1.000
_cell.angle_alpha   90.00
_cell.angle_beta   90.00
_cell.angle_gamma   90.00
#
_symmetry.space_group_name_H-M   'P 1'
#
loop_
_entity.id
_entity.type
_entity.pdbx_description
1 polymer ?
#
loop_
_entity_poly.entity_id
_entity_poly.type
_entity_poly.pdbx_seq_one_letter_code
_entity_poly.pdbx_strand_id
1 'polypeptide(L)'
;MNKEELFTSGLDFDVSETELRSKFQMVNVAIMLSSVGLIYGICINLIRHEAHHLIGIESSLLLANAILAYMLRKRKSSITFVSFAVTLQFTFLFLYLIYVSEPSELKHIWIFTYPIILLYFQEDKIAIVWVMFMVTMLLIAPLQPFVKVSYSMFQVSYLSFVLGIISVIIYFYKQKMDEAKAMIEKQQTMLARKVKELTQKD
;
A
#
# COMPACT_ATOMS: atom_id res chain seq x y z
N MET A 1 26.03 6.60 -5.47
CA MET A 1 24.57 6.57 -5.21
C MET A 1 24.36 5.81 -3.92
N ASN A 2 23.99 6.52 -2.86
CA ASN A 2 23.78 5.98 -1.53
C ASN A 2 22.42 5.24 -1.48
N LYS A 3 22.26 4.22 -0.62
CA LYS A 3 21.02 3.43 -0.57
C LYS A 3 19.80 4.27 -0.19
N GLU A 4 20.01 5.30 0.63
CA GLU A 4 18.95 6.19 1.09
C GLU A 4 18.43 7.12 -0.02
N GLU A 5 19.30 7.60 -0.92
CA GLU A 5 18.95 8.47 -2.06
C GLU A 5 17.93 7.82 -3.00
N LEU A 6 18.03 6.50 -3.20
CA LEU A 6 17.12 5.74 -4.06
C LEU A 6 15.67 5.83 -3.54
N PHE A 7 15.48 5.59 -2.24
CA PHE A 7 14.15 5.57 -1.63
C PHE A 7 13.62 6.96 -1.27
N THR A 8 14.49 7.98 -1.12
CA THR A 8 14.08 9.40 -1.10
C THR A 8 13.96 10.02 -2.49
N SER A 9 14.13 9.25 -3.57
CA SER A 9 14.06 9.74 -4.96
C SER A 9 14.98 10.95 -5.26
N GLY A 10 16.09 11.07 -4.54
CA GLY A 10 17.03 12.19 -4.65
C GLY A 10 16.55 13.51 -4.01
N LEU A 11 15.55 13.47 -3.13
CA LEU A 11 15.14 14.61 -2.32
C LEU A 11 15.77 14.54 -0.93
N ASP A 12 16.36 15.65 -0.48
CA ASP A 12 16.83 15.82 0.90
C ASP A 12 15.66 16.02 1.85
N PHE A 13 15.74 15.41 3.03
CA PHE A 13 14.78 15.56 4.12
C PHE A 13 15.51 16.06 5.37
N ASP A 14 14.94 17.05 6.04
CA ASP A 14 15.48 17.52 7.32
C ASP A 14 15.20 16.49 8.44
N VAL A 15 15.96 16.57 9.54
CA VAL A 15 15.77 15.74 10.73
C VAL A 15 14.35 15.89 11.30
N SER A 16 13.75 17.09 11.20
CA SER A 16 12.36 17.33 11.59
C SER A 16 11.31 16.64 10.69
N GLU A 17 11.67 16.23 9.47
CA GLU A 17 10.77 15.58 8.51
C GLU A 17 10.82 14.04 8.58
N THR A 18 11.33 13.44 9.66
CA THR A 18 11.59 11.99 9.76
C THR A 18 10.36 11.11 9.45
N GLU A 19 9.16 11.48 9.91
CA GLU A 19 7.92 10.75 9.57
C GLU A 19 7.58 10.88 8.07
N LEU A 20 7.65 12.10 7.52
CA LEU A 20 7.39 12.38 6.11
C LEU A 20 8.37 11.62 5.20
N ARG A 21 9.65 11.55 5.61
CA ARG A 21 10.70 10.75 4.96
C ARG A 21 10.35 9.27 4.95
N SER A 22 9.94 8.71 6.10
CA SER A 22 9.52 7.32 6.24
C SER A 22 8.31 6.98 5.36
N LYS A 23 7.28 7.85 5.35
CA LYS A 23 6.11 7.69 4.47
C LYS A 23 6.51 7.75 2.99
N PHE A 24 7.37 8.70 2.61
CA PHE A 24 7.84 8.86 1.23
C PHE A 24 8.65 7.66 0.74
N GLN A 25 9.49 7.08 1.61
CA GLN A 25 10.22 5.84 1.34
C GLN A 25 9.27 4.65 1.13
N MET A 26 8.26 4.45 2.00
CA MET A 26 7.26 3.38 1.81
C MET A 26 6.46 3.53 0.51
N VAL A 27 6.08 4.76 0.11
CA VAL A 27 5.37 4.99 -1.15
C VAL A 27 6.26 4.66 -2.36
N ASN A 28 7.53 5.07 -2.38
CA ASN A 28 8.46 4.68 -3.44
C ASN A 28 8.69 3.16 -3.50
N VAL A 29 8.81 2.49 -2.35
CA VAL A 29 8.95 1.02 -2.27
C VAL A 29 7.72 0.33 -2.87
N ALA A 30 6.49 0.77 -2.55
CA ALA A 30 5.30 0.16 -3.13
C ALA A 30 5.16 0.43 -4.62
N ILE A 31 5.49 1.63 -5.13
CA ILE A 31 5.45 1.93 -6.58
C ILE A 31 6.50 1.08 -7.33
N MET A 32 7.66 0.84 -6.73
CA MET A 32 8.69 -0.04 -7.29
C MET A 32 8.22 -1.51 -7.29
N LEU A 33 7.74 -2.03 -6.15
CA LEU A 33 7.28 -3.42 -6.03
C LEU A 33 6.01 -3.69 -6.85
N SER A 34 5.08 -2.73 -6.94
CA SER A 34 3.88 -2.84 -7.78
C SER A 34 4.26 -2.88 -9.25
N SER A 35 5.22 -2.05 -9.69
CA SER A 35 5.72 -2.07 -11.07
C SER A 35 6.38 -3.41 -11.42
N VAL A 36 7.17 -3.99 -10.51
CA VAL A 36 7.74 -5.34 -10.69
C VAL A 36 6.64 -6.41 -10.74
N GLY A 37 5.64 -6.33 -9.86
CA GLY A 37 4.50 -7.25 -9.84
C GLY A 37 3.63 -7.19 -11.11
N LEU A 38 3.39 -5.99 -11.64
CA LEU A 38 2.66 -5.77 -12.89
C LEU A 38 3.44 -6.28 -14.11
N ILE A 39 4.76 -6.05 -14.16
CA ILE A 39 5.63 -6.61 -15.21
C ILE A 39 5.60 -8.14 -15.17
N TYR A 40 5.65 -8.74 -13.98
CA TYR A 40 5.54 -10.19 -13.80
C TYR A 40 4.17 -10.74 -14.23
N GLY A 41 3.08 -10.05 -13.90
CA GLY A 41 1.72 -10.37 -14.35
C GLY A 41 1.60 -10.34 -15.87
N ILE A 42 2.02 -9.24 -16.52
CA ILE A 42 2.06 -9.08 -17.97
C ILE A 42 2.84 -10.22 -18.63
N CYS A 43 4.04 -10.55 -18.12
CA CYS A 43 4.85 -11.65 -18.63
C CYS A 43 4.13 -13.01 -18.53
N ILE A 44 3.45 -13.32 -17.42
CA ILE A 44 2.67 -14.56 -17.28
C ILE A 44 1.49 -14.58 -18.26
N ASN A 45 0.71 -13.50 -18.33
CA ASN A 45 -0.47 -13.40 -19.19
C ASN A 45 -0.08 -13.53 -20.68
N LEU A 46 1.07 -12.96 -21.08
CA LEU A 46 1.66 -13.15 -22.42
C LEU A 46 2.10 -14.60 -22.67
N ILE A 47 2.84 -15.23 -21.75
CA ILE A 47 3.37 -16.60 -21.90
C ILE A 47 2.25 -17.64 -21.97
N ARG A 48 1.15 -17.43 -21.22
CA ARG A 48 0.01 -18.35 -21.21
C ARG A 48 -1.00 -18.11 -22.32
N HIS A 49 -0.91 -16.98 -23.03
CA HIS A 49 -1.93 -16.47 -23.94
C HIS A 49 -3.32 -16.28 -23.28
N GLU A 50 -3.37 -16.18 -21.95
CA GLU A 50 -4.59 -16.00 -21.16
C GLU A 50 -4.92 -14.50 -21.00
N ALA A 51 -6.19 -14.20 -20.70
CA ALA A 51 -6.65 -12.91 -20.17
C ALA A 51 -6.04 -11.64 -20.81
N HIS A 52 -6.09 -11.48 -22.14
CA HIS A 52 -5.50 -10.30 -22.83
C HIS A 52 -6.05 -8.94 -22.34
N HIS A 53 -7.25 -8.92 -21.76
CA HIS A 53 -7.82 -7.73 -21.09
C HIS A 53 -7.04 -7.32 -19.83
N LEU A 54 -6.44 -8.26 -19.09
CA LEU A 54 -5.59 -7.98 -17.93
C LEU A 54 -4.35 -7.20 -18.39
N ILE A 55 -3.68 -7.65 -19.46
CA ILE A 55 -2.44 -7.05 -19.99
C ILE A 55 -2.61 -5.55 -20.26
N GLY A 56 -3.75 -5.15 -20.85
CA GLY A 56 -4.04 -3.73 -21.10
C GLY A 56 -4.21 -2.92 -19.80
N ILE A 57 -4.90 -3.48 -18.81
CA ILE A 57 -5.10 -2.86 -17.50
C ILE A 57 -3.76 -2.76 -16.75
N GLU A 58 -3.01 -3.86 -16.66
CA GLU A 58 -1.69 -3.92 -16.02
C GLU A 58 -0.71 -2.92 -16.66
N SER A 59 -0.72 -2.80 -17.99
CA SER A 59 0.11 -1.83 -18.73
C SER A 59 -0.28 -0.38 -18.44
N SER A 60 -1.58 -0.08 -18.34
CA SER A 60 -2.06 1.26 -17.97
C SER A 60 -1.72 1.63 -16.52
N LEU A 61 -1.78 0.67 -15.60
CA LEU A 61 -1.33 0.84 -14.21
C LEU A 61 0.19 1.04 -14.13
N LEU A 62 0.97 0.33 -14.93
CA LEU A 62 2.43 0.50 -15.01
C LEU A 62 2.82 1.89 -15.53
N LEU A 63 2.10 2.41 -16.54
CA LEU A 63 2.26 3.79 -17.02
C LEU A 63 1.87 4.81 -15.93
N ALA A 64 0.78 4.57 -15.21
CA ALA A 64 0.36 5.44 -14.12
C ALA A 64 1.36 5.45 -12.95
N ASN A 65 1.95 4.29 -12.60
CA ASN A 65 3.06 4.19 -11.64
C ASN A 65 4.26 5.05 -12.06
N ALA A 66 4.63 5.04 -13.35
CA ALA A 66 5.73 5.87 -13.86
C ALA A 66 5.43 7.38 -13.71
N ILE A 67 4.18 7.81 -13.95
CA ILE A 67 3.74 9.19 -13.73
C ILE A 67 3.80 9.55 -12.24
N LEU A 68 3.32 8.67 -11.34
CA LEU A 68 3.33 8.90 -9.89
C LEU A 68 4.76 8.96 -9.32
N ALA A 69 5.67 8.09 -9.77
CA ALA A 69 7.09 8.14 -9.42
C ALA A 69 7.76 9.45 -9.89
N TYR A 70 7.39 9.95 -11.07
CA TYR A 70 7.86 11.24 -11.59
C TYR A 70 7.32 12.43 -10.78
N MET A 71 6.07 12.36 -10.31
CA MET A 71 5.49 13.38 -9.42
C MET A 71 6.23 13.44 -8.07
N LEU A 72 6.48 12.30 -7.44
CA LEU A 72 7.23 12.21 -6.18
C LEU A 72 8.63 12.81 -6.33
N ARG A 73 9.35 12.46 -7.41
CA ARG A 73 10.67 13.03 -7.76
C ARG A 73 10.68 14.55 -7.91
N LYS A 74 9.54 15.19 -8.23
CA LYS A 74 9.47 16.64 -8.42
C LYS A 74 9.00 17.43 -7.20
N ARG A 75 8.14 16.88 -6.32
CA ARG A 75 7.61 17.61 -5.15
C ARG A 75 7.27 16.67 -3.99
N LYS A 76 7.89 16.87 -2.82
CA LYS A 76 7.50 16.23 -1.54
C LYS A 76 5.99 16.33 -1.28
N SER A 77 5.41 17.51 -1.49
CA SER A 77 3.99 17.79 -1.25
C SER A 77 3.01 17.01 -2.13
N SER A 78 3.48 16.30 -3.18
CA SER A 78 2.63 15.38 -3.94
C SER A 78 2.30 14.08 -3.20
N ILE A 79 3.01 13.76 -2.10
CA ILE A 79 2.89 12.48 -1.39
C ILE A 79 1.46 12.10 -0.99
N THR A 80 0.63 13.06 -0.54
CA THR A 80 -0.75 12.78 -0.14
C THR A 80 -1.61 12.38 -1.34
N PHE A 81 -1.47 13.07 -2.46
CA PHE A 81 -2.14 12.73 -3.72
C PHE A 81 -1.65 11.38 -4.26
N VAL A 82 -0.33 11.12 -4.22
CA VAL A 82 0.24 9.87 -4.73
C VAL A 82 -0.16 8.68 -3.85
N SER A 83 -0.16 8.84 -2.53
CA SER A 83 -0.67 7.84 -1.57
C SER A 83 -2.13 7.48 -1.86
N PHE A 84 -2.98 8.50 -2.08
CA PHE A 84 -4.38 8.31 -2.48
C PHE A 84 -4.50 7.60 -3.84
N ALA A 85 -3.75 8.04 -4.85
CA ALA A 85 -3.79 7.44 -6.19
C ALA A 85 -3.35 5.96 -6.20
N VAL A 86 -2.31 5.60 -5.44
CA VAL A 86 -1.86 4.20 -5.32
C VAL A 86 -2.89 3.36 -4.54
N THR A 87 -3.47 3.87 -3.44
CA THR A 87 -4.59 3.19 -2.76
C THR A 87 -5.76 2.96 -3.72
N LEU A 88 -6.15 3.97 -4.49
CA LEU A 88 -7.24 3.89 -5.47
C LEU A 88 -6.97 2.83 -6.56
N GLN A 89 -5.76 2.83 -7.14
CA GLN A 89 -5.33 1.85 -8.14
C GLN A 89 -5.39 0.41 -7.61
N PHE A 90 -4.82 0.16 -6.43
CA PHE A 90 -4.85 -1.18 -5.82
C PHE A 90 -6.26 -1.61 -5.41
N THR A 91 -7.12 -0.68 -4.99
CA THR A 91 -8.54 -0.95 -4.68
C THR A 91 -9.25 -1.48 -5.93
N PHE A 92 -9.17 -0.77 -7.05
CA PHE A 92 -9.83 -1.19 -8.29
C PHE A 92 -9.19 -2.43 -8.92
N LEU A 93 -7.86 -2.55 -8.91
CA LEU A 93 -7.19 -3.77 -9.38
C LEU A 93 -7.64 -5.00 -8.59
N PHE A 94 -7.71 -4.91 -7.26
CA PHE A 94 -8.16 -6.03 -6.42
C PHE A 94 -9.62 -6.40 -6.67
N LEU A 95 -10.53 -5.42 -6.70
CA LEU A 95 -11.94 -5.69 -7.01
C LEU A 95 -12.09 -6.32 -8.40
N TYR A 96 -11.36 -5.82 -9.40
CA TYR A 96 -11.35 -6.37 -10.75
C TYR A 96 -10.86 -7.83 -10.79
N LEU A 97 -9.78 -8.16 -10.06
CA LEU A 97 -9.29 -9.54 -9.96
C LEU A 97 -10.33 -10.51 -9.38
N ILE A 98 -11.08 -10.09 -8.36
CA ILE A 98 -12.16 -10.90 -7.75
C ILE A 98 -13.38 -11.02 -8.68
N TYR A 99 -13.69 -9.99 -9.47
CA TYR A 99 -14.82 -9.99 -10.39
C TYR A 99 -14.58 -10.90 -11.62
N VAL A 100 -13.31 -11.06 -12.04
CA VAL A 100 -12.96 -11.71 -13.33
C VAL A 100 -12.25 -13.06 -13.17
N SER A 101 -11.43 -13.25 -12.12
CA SER A 101 -10.59 -14.45 -11.98
C SER A 101 -11.29 -15.54 -11.19
N GLU A 102 -11.05 -16.81 -11.50
CA GLU A 102 -11.64 -17.93 -10.78
C GLU A 102 -11.03 -18.12 -9.38
N PRO A 103 -11.78 -18.67 -8.39
CA PRO A 103 -11.25 -18.98 -7.06
C PRO A 103 -10.09 -19.99 -7.04
N SER A 104 -9.88 -20.70 -8.14
CA SER A 104 -8.79 -21.64 -8.40
C SER A 104 -7.44 -20.95 -8.69
N GLU A 105 -7.46 -19.67 -9.07
CA GLU A 105 -6.27 -18.93 -9.50
C GLU A 105 -5.49 -18.31 -8.32
N LEU A 106 -4.14 -18.34 -8.40
CA LEU A 106 -3.28 -17.77 -7.35
C LEU A 106 -3.32 -16.22 -7.30
N LYS A 107 -4.03 -15.56 -8.21
CA LYS A 107 -4.19 -14.09 -8.27
C LYS A 107 -4.76 -13.49 -6.97
N HIS A 108 -5.49 -14.28 -6.18
CA HIS A 108 -6.13 -13.82 -4.95
C HIS A 108 -5.17 -13.63 -3.78
N ILE A 109 -3.91 -14.08 -3.90
CA ILE A 109 -2.86 -13.83 -2.89
C ILE A 109 -2.58 -12.32 -2.71
N TRP A 110 -2.89 -11.48 -3.69
CA TRP A 110 -2.84 -10.01 -3.54
C TRP A 110 -3.78 -9.46 -2.44
N ILE A 111 -4.75 -10.24 -1.94
CA ILE A 111 -5.57 -9.86 -0.77
C ILE A 111 -4.73 -9.57 0.48
N PHE A 112 -3.60 -10.28 0.66
CA PHE A 112 -2.73 -10.11 1.83
C PHE A 112 -1.90 -8.82 1.77
N THR A 113 -1.64 -8.28 0.58
CA THR A 113 -0.88 -7.03 0.43
C THR A 113 -1.74 -5.78 0.61
N TYR A 114 -3.04 -5.88 0.29
CA TYR A 114 -3.93 -4.72 0.22
C TYR A 114 -4.08 -3.97 1.57
N PRO A 115 -4.32 -4.63 2.72
CA PRO A 115 -4.36 -3.94 4.02
C PRO A 115 -3.05 -3.26 4.41
N ILE A 116 -1.89 -3.80 3.99
CA ILE A 116 -0.57 -3.21 4.28
C ILE A 116 -0.44 -1.85 3.58
N ILE A 117 -0.72 -1.81 2.27
CA ILE A 117 -0.69 -0.60 1.45
C ILE A 117 -1.66 0.44 2.02
N LEU A 118 -2.89 0.01 2.33
CA LEU A 118 -3.96 0.86 2.84
C LEU A 118 -3.59 1.49 4.20
N LEU A 119 -3.11 0.70 5.18
CA LEU A 119 -2.83 1.17 6.54
C LEU A 119 -1.53 2.00 6.65
N TYR A 120 -0.56 1.84 5.75
CA TYR A 120 0.66 2.67 5.73
C TYR A 120 0.44 4.01 5.01
N PHE A 121 -0.43 4.06 4.00
CA PHE A 121 -0.56 5.23 3.12
C PHE A 121 -1.66 6.20 3.57
N GLN A 122 -2.77 5.68 4.07
CA GLN A 122 -3.89 6.48 4.55
C GLN A 122 -3.78 6.78 6.04
N GLU A 123 -4.38 7.89 6.48
CA GLU A 123 -4.62 8.15 7.90
C GLU A 123 -5.61 7.11 8.45
N ASP A 124 -5.53 6.75 9.73
CA ASP A 124 -6.26 5.58 10.27
C ASP A 124 -7.79 5.67 10.09
N LYS A 125 -8.34 6.89 10.15
CA LYS A 125 -9.76 7.16 9.87
C LYS A 125 -10.13 6.88 8.41
N ILE A 126 -9.27 7.28 7.48
CA ILE A 126 -9.45 7.10 6.03
C ILE A 126 -9.20 5.63 5.65
N ALA A 127 -8.24 4.97 6.30
CA ALA A 127 -8.00 3.53 6.19
C ALA A 127 -9.25 2.71 6.52
N ILE A 128 -9.90 2.97 7.67
CA ILE A 128 -11.15 2.28 8.06
C ILE A 128 -12.24 2.46 6.99
N VAL A 129 -12.39 3.65 6.42
CA VAL A 129 -13.36 3.90 5.32
C VAL A 129 -13.03 3.06 4.09
N TRP A 130 -11.76 2.93 3.68
CA TRP A 130 -11.37 2.08 2.55
C TRP A 130 -11.59 0.59 2.81
N VAL A 131 -11.36 0.09 4.04
CA VAL A 131 -11.65 -1.32 4.38
C VAL A 131 -13.16 -1.58 4.34
N MET A 132 -13.96 -0.68 4.90
CA MET A 132 -15.43 -0.79 4.86
C MET A 132 -15.96 -0.74 3.41
N PHE A 133 -15.47 0.19 2.59
CA PHE A 133 -15.80 0.28 1.17
C PHE A 133 -15.48 -1.04 0.43
N MET A 134 -14.30 -1.61 0.65
CA MET A 134 -13.89 -2.87 0.03
C MET A 134 -14.75 -4.06 0.45
N VAL A 135 -15.02 -4.22 1.75
CA VAL A 135 -15.90 -5.28 2.26
C VAL A 135 -17.32 -5.13 1.68
N THR A 136 -17.85 -3.91 1.58
CA THR A 136 -19.15 -3.65 0.94
C THR A 136 -19.14 -4.00 -0.56
N MET A 137 -18.13 -3.55 -1.30
CA MET A 137 -18.00 -3.83 -2.74
C MET A 137 -17.80 -5.32 -3.05
N LEU A 138 -17.13 -6.06 -2.16
CA LEU A 138 -17.03 -7.52 -2.23
C LEU A 138 -18.39 -8.17 -2.01
N LEU A 139 -19.07 -7.89 -0.89
CA LEU A 139 -20.36 -8.51 -0.55
C LEU A 139 -21.48 -8.20 -1.56
N ILE A 140 -21.41 -7.07 -2.28
CA ILE A 140 -22.31 -6.73 -3.38
C ILE A 140 -21.95 -7.47 -4.69
N ALA A 141 -20.68 -7.86 -4.88
CA ALA A 141 -20.20 -8.43 -6.14
C ALA A 141 -21.01 -9.63 -6.68
N PRO A 142 -21.37 -10.66 -5.88
CA PRO A 142 -22.16 -11.80 -6.37
C PRO A 142 -23.67 -11.52 -6.40
N LEU A 143 -24.13 -10.35 -5.94
CA LEU A 143 -25.55 -9.96 -5.94
C LEU A 143 -25.95 -9.15 -7.18
N GLN A 144 -24.99 -8.65 -7.96
CA GLN A 144 -25.26 -7.84 -9.14
C GLN A 144 -25.60 -8.72 -10.37
N PRO A 145 -26.57 -8.33 -11.22
CA PRO A 145 -26.88 -9.08 -12.44
C PRO A 145 -25.93 -8.77 -13.62
N PHE A 146 -25.09 -7.74 -13.51
CA PHE A 146 -24.34 -7.17 -14.64
C PHE A 146 -23.05 -7.92 -15.00
N VAL A 147 -22.44 -8.63 -14.06
CA VAL A 147 -21.17 -9.35 -14.24
C VAL A 147 -21.28 -10.72 -13.59
N LYS A 148 -20.99 -11.78 -14.34
CA LYS A 148 -20.97 -13.15 -13.81
C LYS A 148 -19.69 -13.39 -13.03
N VAL A 149 -19.69 -13.03 -11.75
CA VAL A 149 -18.58 -13.27 -10.82
C VAL A 149 -18.46 -14.79 -10.56
N SER A 150 -17.24 -15.34 -10.68
CA SER A 150 -16.97 -16.79 -10.51
C SER A 150 -17.02 -17.28 -9.05
N TYR A 151 -17.23 -16.38 -8.10
CA TYR A 151 -17.32 -16.66 -6.67
C TYR A 151 -18.76 -16.88 -6.19
N SER A 152 -18.95 -17.89 -5.35
CA SER A 152 -20.16 -18.02 -4.53
C SER A 152 -20.18 -16.99 -3.39
N MET A 153 -21.37 -16.59 -2.95
CA MET A 153 -21.56 -15.66 -1.83
C MET A 153 -20.86 -16.13 -0.54
N PHE A 154 -20.76 -17.44 -0.30
CA PHE A 154 -20.01 -18.01 0.81
C PHE A 154 -18.50 -17.71 0.72
N GLN A 155 -17.89 -17.93 -0.44
CA GLN A 155 -16.45 -17.65 -0.65
C GLN A 155 -16.15 -16.14 -0.55
N VAL A 156 -17.02 -15.27 -1.10
CA VAL A 156 -16.90 -13.81 -0.96
C VAL A 156 -16.99 -13.39 0.50
N SER A 157 -17.94 -13.94 1.26
CA SER A 157 -18.10 -13.67 2.69
C SER A 157 -16.89 -14.12 3.50
N TYR A 158 -16.34 -15.29 3.18
CA TYR A 158 -15.11 -15.81 3.81
C TYR A 158 -13.88 -14.94 3.50
N LEU A 159 -13.68 -14.54 2.24
CA LEU A 159 -12.60 -13.61 1.86
C LEU A 159 -12.74 -12.26 2.57
N SER A 160 -13.96 -11.74 2.69
CA SER A 160 -14.24 -10.47 3.40
C SER A 160 -13.94 -10.57 4.89
N PHE A 161 -14.27 -11.70 5.53
CA PHE A 161 -13.96 -11.99 6.93
C PHE A 161 -12.44 -12.12 7.17
N VAL A 162 -11.73 -12.85 6.30
CA VAL A 162 -10.27 -12.99 6.35
C VAL A 162 -9.57 -11.65 6.13
N LEU A 163 -10.02 -10.84 5.16
CA LEU A 163 -9.54 -9.47 4.93
C LEU A 163 -9.72 -8.58 6.18
N GLY A 164 -10.86 -8.70 6.87
CA GLY A 164 -11.12 -8.02 8.14
C GLY A 164 -10.12 -8.41 9.24
N ILE A 165 -9.90 -9.71 9.47
CA ILE A 165 -8.93 -10.22 10.44
C ILE A 165 -7.52 -9.70 10.14
N ILE A 166 -7.06 -9.80 8.89
CA ILE A 166 -5.73 -9.34 8.46
C ILE A 166 -5.58 -7.82 8.69
N SER A 167 -6.62 -7.04 8.37
CA SER A 167 -6.63 -5.59 8.59
C SER A 167 -6.51 -5.22 10.08
N VAL A 168 -7.20 -5.94 10.96
CA VAL A 168 -7.10 -5.74 12.43
C VAL A 168 -5.71 -6.11 12.95
N ILE A 169 -5.11 -7.21 12.48
CA ILE A 169 -3.75 -7.62 12.87
C ILE A 169 -2.72 -6.56 12.46
N ILE A 170 -2.79 -6.05 11.23
CA ILE A 170 -1.84 -5.04 10.72
C ILE A 170 -2.07 -3.69 11.40
N TYR A 171 -3.31 -3.33 11.75
CA TYR A 171 -3.61 -2.14 12.54
C TYR A 171 -2.92 -2.19 13.92
N PHE A 172 -3.04 -3.31 14.65
CA PHE A 172 -2.34 -3.48 15.94
C PHE A 172 -0.82 -3.50 15.78
N TYR A 173 -0.30 -4.10 14.69
CA TYR A 173 1.13 -4.08 14.40
C TYR A 173 1.66 -2.66 14.14
N LYS A 174 0.93 -1.86 13.34
CA LYS A 174 1.22 -0.43 13.12
C LYS A 174 1.23 0.34 14.44
N GLN A 175 0.16 0.21 15.24
CA GLN A 175 0.06 0.86 16.54
C GLN A 175 1.27 0.53 17.43
N LYS A 176 1.69 -0.74 17.51
CA LYS A 176 2.84 -1.16 18.32
C LYS A 176 4.18 -0.67 17.78
N MET A 177 4.34 -0.57 16.47
CA MET A 177 5.50 0.07 15.84
C MET A 177 5.56 1.57 16.20
N ASP A 178 4.43 2.27 16.17
CA ASP A 178 4.39 3.71 16.42
C ASP A 178 4.55 4.05 17.93
N GLU A 179 4.00 3.22 18.83
CA GLU A 179 4.32 3.24 20.27
C GLU A 179 5.83 3.06 20.52
N ALA A 180 6.49 2.15 19.79
CA ALA A 180 7.93 1.91 19.93
C ALA A 180 8.78 3.09 19.42
N LYS A 181 8.41 3.72 18.29
CA LYS A 181 9.05 4.96 17.80
C LYS A 181 9.01 6.07 18.85
N ALA A 182 7.82 6.34 19.41
CA ALA A 182 7.63 7.38 20.42
C ALA A 182 8.45 7.10 21.70
N MET A 183 8.65 5.83 22.07
CA MET A 183 9.56 5.47 23.17
C MET A 183 11.04 5.78 22.83
N ILE A 184 11.49 5.47 21.61
CA ILE A 184 12.85 5.73 21.14
C ILE A 184 13.15 7.23 21.09
N GLU A 185 12.26 8.03 20.51
CA GLU A 185 12.38 9.50 20.44
C GLU A 185 12.47 10.12 21.85
N LYS A 186 11.63 9.64 22.78
CA LYS A 186 11.67 10.06 24.19
C LYS A 186 13.00 9.69 24.86
N GLN A 187 13.55 8.50 24.58
CA GLN A 187 14.86 8.09 25.09
C GLN A 187 16.00 8.94 24.52
N GLN A 188 16.01 9.20 23.21
CA GLN A 188 16.98 10.09 22.56
C GLN A 188 16.93 11.51 23.15
N THR A 189 15.73 12.05 23.36
CA THR A 189 15.52 13.37 23.98
C THR A 189 16.06 13.43 25.41
N MET A 190 15.82 12.39 26.21
CA MET A 190 16.39 12.28 27.57
C MET A 190 17.92 12.13 27.57
N LEU A 191 18.49 11.41 26.61
CA LEU A 191 19.94 11.27 26.45
C LEU A 191 20.60 12.60 26.06
N ALA A 192 20.09 13.27 25.03
CA ALA A 192 20.59 14.58 24.58
C ALA A 192 20.52 15.63 25.70
N ARG A 193 19.43 15.63 26.49
CA ARG A 193 19.30 16.47 27.68
C ARG A 193 20.37 16.14 28.74
N LYS A 194 20.57 14.87 29.09
CA LYS A 194 21.59 14.46 30.08
C LYS A 194 23.01 14.83 29.64
N VAL A 195 23.35 14.64 28.36
CA VAL A 195 24.66 15.04 27.82
C VAL A 195 24.87 16.54 27.98
N LYS A 196 23.87 17.36 27.65
CA LYS A 196 23.92 18.81 27.85
C LYS A 196 24.01 19.24 29.32
N GLU A 197 23.31 18.54 30.22
CA GLU A 197 23.37 18.81 31.68
C GLU A 197 24.72 18.40 32.30
N LEU A 198 25.52 17.58 31.61
CA LEU A 198 26.90 17.24 31.99
C LEU A 198 27.89 18.25 31.39
N THR A 199 27.85 18.52 30.08
CA THR A 199 28.75 19.50 29.42
C THR A 199 28.46 20.98 29.73
N GLN A 200 27.59 21.24 30.72
CA GLN A 200 27.40 22.56 31.35
C GLN A 200 27.84 22.58 32.84
N LYS A 201 28.50 21.52 33.33
CA LYS A 201 29.07 21.40 34.67
C LYS A 201 30.59 21.28 34.70
N ASP A 202 31.19 20.97 33.56
CA ASP A 202 32.64 20.99 33.28
C ASP A 202 33.04 22.35 32.67
#